data_AF-A0A4R4UQK2-F1
#
_entry.id   AF-A0A4R4UQK2-F1
#
_cell.length_a   1.000
_cell.length_b   1.000
_cell.length_c   1.000
_cell.angle_alpha   90.00
_cell.angle_beta   90.00
_cell.angle_gamma   90.00
#
_symmetry.space_group_name_H-M   'P 1'
#
loop_
_entity.id
_entity.type
_entity.pdbx_description
1 polymer ?
#
loop_
_entity_poly.entity_id
_entity_poly.type
_entity_poly.pdbx_seq_one_letter_code
_entity_poly.pdbx_strand_id
1 'polypeptide(L)'
;MAARAYWRVTGDDESPARLLARSLDDGNEYVALQVLGDIGSPAPGCAGRVREFVQDDDEHKRIYAARAYSRMTGDTDVALRVFTEALRPIADAELVPPVKWVAKFIGEMGPPAVETIPFMHEALDLDLRLNSFGGWRSIDSDQRDRCLLADAIEAVTT
;
A
#
# COMPACT_ATOMS: atom_id res chain seq x y z
N MET A 1 7.71 13.21 10.65
CA MET A 1 9.04 13.43 10.04
C MET A 1 10.19 13.16 11.01
N ALA A 2 10.20 13.77 12.22
CA ALA A 2 11.29 13.59 13.20
C ALA A 2 11.54 12.12 13.61
N ALA A 3 10.48 11.33 13.82
CA ALA A 3 10.60 9.91 14.17
C ALA A 3 11.30 9.06 13.08
N ARG A 4 11.02 9.34 11.80
CA ARG A 4 11.62 8.65 10.65
C ARG A 4 13.11 8.97 10.50
N ALA A 5 13.46 10.24 10.70
CA ALA A 5 14.85 10.70 10.66
C ALA A 5 15.65 10.14 11.85
N TYR A 6 15.05 10.10 13.04
CA TYR A 6 15.66 9.52 14.23
C TYR A 6 15.97 8.02 14.03
N TRP A 7 14.98 7.22 13.60
CA TRP A 7 15.18 5.78 13.39
C TRP A 7 16.27 5.46 12.36
N ARG A 8 16.31 6.16 11.22
CA ARG A 8 17.36 5.95 10.21
C ARG A 8 18.78 6.25 10.72
N VAL A 9 18.90 7.08 11.75
CA VAL A 9 20.20 7.51 12.29
C VAL A 9 20.62 6.67 13.49
N THR A 10 19.68 6.25 14.34
CA THR A 10 20.00 5.57 15.61
C THR A 10 19.86 4.05 15.57
N GLY A 11 19.01 3.49 14.68
CA GLY A 11 18.72 2.05 14.67
C GLY A 11 18.12 1.51 15.98
N ASP A 12 17.67 2.42 16.85
CA ASP A 12 17.17 2.12 18.18
C ASP A 12 15.68 1.79 18.09
N ASP A 13 15.30 0.53 18.35
CA ASP A 13 13.95 0.01 18.06
C ASP A 13 12.91 0.40 19.12
N GLU A 14 13.29 0.66 20.38
CA GLU A 14 12.30 0.83 21.46
C GLU A 14 11.61 2.20 21.48
N SER A 15 12.32 3.28 21.15
CA SER A 15 11.79 4.65 21.18
C SER A 15 10.84 4.96 20.00
N PRO A 16 11.19 4.60 18.74
CA PRO A 16 10.34 4.85 17.58
C PRO A 16 9.12 3.93 17.51
N ALA A 17 9.24 2.65 17.86
CA ALA A 17 8.13 1.71 17.82
C ALA A 17 7.00 2.12 18.76
N ARG A 18 7.31 2.58 19.99
CA ARG A 18 6.31 3.09 20.93
C ARG A 18 5.63 4.37 20.44
N LEU A 19 6.37 5.27 19.80
CA LEU A 19 5.81 6.48 19.23
C LEU A 19 4.88 6.18 18.04
N LEU A 20 5.28 5.22 17.20
CA LEU A 20 4.46 4.76 16.08
C LEU A 20 3.19 4.04 16.57
N ALA A 21 3.30 3.20 17.61
CA ALA A 21 2.16 2.58 18.24
C ALA A 21 1.14 3.61 18.74
N ARG A 22 1.60 4.65 19.46
CA ARG A 22 0.70 5.76 19.88
C ARG A 22 0.10 6.50 18.70
N SER A 23 0.87 6.72 17.64
CA SER A 23 0.39 7.41 16.44
C SER A 23 -0.72 6.63 15.73
N LEU A 24 -0.78 5.30 15.85
CA LEU A 24 -1.88 4.47 15.36
C LEU A 24 -3.19 4.69 16.15
N ASP A 25 -3.10 5.20 17.39
CA ASP A 25 -4.26 5.40 18.26
C ASP A 25 -4.72 6.88 18.32
N ASP A 26 -3.81 7.82 18.05
CA ASP A 26 -4.05 9.27 18.20
C ASP A 26 -4.51 9.96 16.89
N GLY A 27 -5.23 9.26 16.01
CA GLY A 27 -5.76 9.85 14.76
C GLY A 27 -4.69 10.19 13.70
N ASN A 28 -3.47 9.66 13.86
CA ASN A 28 -2.35 9.83 12.92
C ASN A 28 -1.97 8.50 12.24
N GLU A 29 -2.92 7.56 12.18
CA GLU A 29 -2.72 6.19 11.73
C GLU A 29 -2.16 6.13 10.31
N TYR A 30 -2.59 6.99 9.41
CA TYR A 30 -2.14 6.99 8.02
C TYR A 30 -0.62 7.21 7.90
N VAL A 31 -0.09 8.19 8.65
CA VAL A 31 1.35 8.48 8.67
C VAL A 31 2.11 7.36 9.36
N ALA A 32 1.53 6.79 10.43
CA ALA A 32 2.14 5.68 11.15
C ALA A 32 2.26 4.42 10.26
N LEU A 33 1.20 4.03 9.56
CA LEU A 33 1.17 2.89 8.63
C LEU A 33 2.20 3.07 7.49
N GLN A 34 2.30 4.28 6.92
CA GLN A 34 3.32 4.60 5.92
C GLN A 34 4.74 4.40 6.44
N VAL A 35 5.03 4.96 7.61
CA VAL A 35 6.37 4.87 8.22
C VAL A 35 6.71 3.43 8.59
N LEU A 36 5.74 2.66 9.12
CA LEU A 36 5.93 1.25 9.47
C LEU A 36 6.26 0.39 8.24
N GLY A 37 5.56 0.58 7.11
CA GLY A 37 5.87 -0.13 5.87
C GLY A 37 7.21 0.26 5.24
N ASP A 38 7.59 1.53 5.35
CA ASP A 38 8.91 2.00 4.90
C ASP A 38 10.05 1.38 5.74
N ILE A 39 9.86 1.29 7.06
CA ILE A 39 10.82 0.70 7.99
C ILE A 39 10.97 -0.80 7.70
N GLY A 40 9.86 -1.54 7.66
CA GLY A 40 9.83 -2.98 7.38
C GLY A 40 10.64 -3.88 8.33
N SER A 41 11.18 -3.33 9.41
CA SER A 41 11.72 -4.12 10.53
C SER A 41 10.55 -4.54 11.44
N PRO A 42 10.63 -5.70 12.13
CA PRO A 42 9.64 -6.08 13.12
C PRO A 42 9.62 -5.03 14.24
N ALA A 43 8.63 -4.13 14.25
CA ALA A 43 8.37 -3.25 15.38
C ALA A 43 7.56 -4.04 16.42
N PRO A 44 8.17 -4.55 17.51
CA PRO A 44 7.49 -5.45 18.42
C PRO A 44 6.29 -4.73 19.05
N GLY A 45 5.11 -5.35 18.99
CA GLY A 45 3.87 -4.78 19.53
C GLY A 45 3.01 -3.97 18.54
N CYS A 46 3.53 -3.60 17.36
CA CYS A 46 2.72 -2.88 16.36
C CYS A 46 1.92 -3.82 15.44
N ALA A 47 2.40 -5.04 15.18
CA ALA A 47 1.82 -5.94 14.17
C ALA A 47 0.34 -6.27 14.42
N GLY A 48 -0.06 -6.50 15.67
CA GLY A 48 -1.47 -6.74 16.02
C GLY A 48 -2.36 -5.53 15.70
N ARG A 49 -1.90 -4.33 16.06
CA ARG A 49 -2.65 -3.09 15.79
C ARG A 49 -2.72 -2.78 14.29
N VAL A 50 -1.62 -2.96 13.56
CA VAL A 50 -1.60 -2.82 12.09
C VAL A 50 -2.56 -3.82 11.43
N ARG A 51 -2.66 -5.05 11.95
CA ARG A 51 -3.59 -6.06 11.43
C ARG A 51 -5.06 -5.65 11.54
N GLU A 52 -5.44 -4.87 12.57
CA GLU A 52 -6.80 -4.34 12.67
C GLU A 52 -7.12 -3.39 11.51
N PHE A 53 -6.15 -2.54 11.10
CA PHE A 53 -6.32 -1.62 9.97
C PHE A 53 -6.41 -2.31 8.60
N VAL A 54 -5.98 -3.57 8.49
CA VAL A 54 -6.19 -4.38 7.26
C VAL A 54 -7.69 -4.61 7.02
N GLN A 55 -8.52 -4.51 8.05
CA GLN A 55 -9.97 -4.67 7.99
C GLN A 55 -10.73 -3.34 8.17
N ASP A 56 -10.04 -2.20 8.07
CA ASP A 56 -10.66 -0.87 8.18
C ASP A 56 -11.66 -0.63 7.03
N ASP A 57 -12.68 0.20 7.25
CA ASP A 57 -13.64 0.56 6.21
C ASP A 57 -13.00 1.44 5.11
N ASP A 58 -11.97 2.22 5.47
CA ASP A 58 -11.20 3.06 4.57
C ASP A 58 -10.22 2.22 3.74
N GLU A 59 -10.45 2.17 2.42
CA GLU A 59 -9.62 1.43 1.48
C GLU A 59 -8.15 1.84 1.48
N HIS A 60 -7.87 3.14 1.63
CA HIS A 60 -6.48 3.60 1.71
C HIS A 60 -5.81 3.04 2.96
N LYS A 61 -6.48 3.08 4.11
CA LYS A 61 -5.92 2.51 5.36
C LYS A 61 -5.67 1.02 5.21
N ARG A 62 -6.58 0.25 4.61
CA ARG A 62 -6.38 -1.17 4.33
C ARG A 62 -5.12 -1.42 3.49
N ILE A 63 -4.92 -0.67 2.40
CA ILE A 63 -3.76 -0.84 1.50
C ILE A 63 -2.43 -0.54 2.21
N TYR A 64 -2.35 0.58 2.95
CA TYR A 64 -1.14 0.91 3.69
C TYR A 64 -0.87 -0.05 4.85
N ALA A 65 -1.92 -0.52 5.53
CA ALA A 65 -1.81 -1.51 6.59
C ALA A 65 -1.35 -2.87 6.06
N ALA A 66 -1.89 -3.33 4.93
CA ALA A 66 -1.46 -4.53 4.23
C ALA A 66 0.05 -4.49 3.91
N ARG A 67 0.53 -3.39 3.29
CA ARG A 67 1.96 -3.21 3.02
C ARG A 67 2.78 -3.19 4.30
N ALA A 68 2.36 -2.44 5.32
CA ALA A 68 3.09 -2.35 6.57
C ALA A 68 3.18 -3.71 7.27
N TYR A 69 2.09 -4.44 7.31
CA TYR A 69 2.00 -5.76 7.92
C TYR A 69 2.91 -6.77 7.22
N SER A 70 2.87 -6.86 5.88
CA SER A 70 3.71 -7.80 5.13
C SER A 70 5.20 -7.46 5.27
N ARG A 71 5.55 -6.17 5.24
CA ARG A 71 6.93 -5.72 5.46
C ARG A 71 7.43 -6.06 6.86
N MET A 72 6.62 -5.89 7.90
CA MET A 72 7.00 -6.15 9.29
C MET A 72 7.08 -7.65 9.64
N THR A 73 6.23 -8.48 9.03
CA THR A 73 6.05 -9.89 9.43
C THR A 73 6.57 -10.89 8.42
N GLY A 74 6.80 -10.47 7.17
CA GLY A 74 7.05 -11.35 6.03
C GLY A 74 5.81 -12.06 5.49
N ASP A 75 4.64 -11.89 6.11
CA ASP A 75 3.38 -12.49 5.67
C ASP A 75 2.81 -11.69 4.49
N THR A 76 3.05 -12.19 3.27
CA THR A 76 2.59 -11.57 2.02
C THR A 76 1.12 -11.87 1.71
N ASP A 77 0.54 -12.93 2.26
CA ASP A 77 -0.80 -13.42 1.89
C ASP A 77 -1.86 -12.37 2.21
N VAL A 78 -1.72 -11.72 3.38
CA VAL A 78 -2.60 -10.62 3.79
C VAL A 78 -2.55 -9.47 2.80
N ALA A 79 -1.36 -9.12 2.31
CA ALA A 79 -1.18 -8.03 1.38
C ALA A 79 -1.71 -8.36 -0.02
N LEU A 80 -1.43 -9.57 -0.53
CA LEU A 80 -1.93 -10.04 -1.81
C LEU A 80 -3.46 -10.05 -1.87
N ARG A 81 -4.12 -10.49 -0.78
CA ARG A 81 -5.58 -10.46 -0.68
C ARG A 81 -6.12 -9.05 -0.80
N VAL A 82 -5.60 -8.11 0.00
CA VAL A 82 -6.06 -6.71 -0.02
C VAL A 82 -5.79 -6.04 -1.36
N PHE A 83 -4.62 -6.27 -1.96
CA PHE A 83 -4.27 -5.67 -3.25
C PHE A 83 -5.13 -6.21 -4.39
N THR A 84 -5.41 -7.52 -4.40
CA THR A 84 -6.34 -8.13 -5.36
C THR A 84 -7.77 -7.60 -5.18
N GLU A 85 -8.22 -7.46 -3.93
CA GLU A 85 -9.53 -6.86 -3.63
C GLU A 85 -9.62 -5.40 -4.04
N ALA A 86 -8.53 -4.62 -4.00
CA ALA A 86 -8.50 -3.23 -4.45
C ALA A 86 -8.46 -3.10 -5.99
N LEU A 87 -7.96 -4.11 -6.70
CA LEU A 87 -7.95 -4.11 -8.18
C LEU A 87 -9.28 -4.58 -8.79
N ARG A 88 -10.11 -5.32 -8.03
CA ARG A 88 -11.37 -5.91 -8.51
C ARG A 88 -12.50 -4.90 -8.83
N PRO A 89 -12.76 -3.83 -8.04
CA PRO A 89 -13.94 -2.98 -8.21
C PRO A 89 -13.79 -1.90 -9.29
N ILE A 90 -12.72 -1.91 -10.08
CA ILE A 90 -12.48 -0.85 -11.07
C ILE A 90 -13.57 -0.87 -12.17
N ALA A 91 -14.29 -1.99 -12.32
CA ALA A 91 -15.45 -2.10 -13.22
C ALA A 91 -16.73 -1.37 -12.74
N ASP A 92 -16.92 -1.16 -11.43
CA ASP A 92 -18.19 -0.65 -10.86
C ASP A 92 -18.23 0.88 -10.68
N ALA A 93 -17.15 1.58 -11.02
CA ALA A 93 -17.11 3.02 -11.36
C ALA A 93 -17.70 4.07 -10.38
N GLU A 94 -17.93 3.77 -9.09
CA GLU A 94 -18.34 4.80 -8.11
C GLU A 94 -17.18 5.41 -7.31
N LEU A 95 -16.08 4.66 -7.12
CA LEU A 95 -14.85 5.14 -6.49
C LEU A 95 -13.66 4.54 -7.26
N VAL A 96 -12.72 5.38 -7.69
CA VAL A 96 -11.51 4.89 -8.33
C VAL A 96 -10.50 4.51 -7.23
N PRO A 97 -10.08 3.24 -7.12
CA PRO A 97 -9.18 2.78 -6.07
C PRO A 97 -7.85 3.53 -6.06
N PRO A 98 -7.02 3.44 -5.00
CA PRO A 98 -5.68 4.02 -4.97
C PRO A 98 -4.69 3.22 -5.83
N VAL A 99 -5.01 2.99 -7.12
CA VAL A 99 -4.30 2.11 -8.06
C VAL A 99 -2.81 2.40 -8.06
N LYS A 100 -2.41 3.68 -8.04
CA LYS A 100 -1.01 4.09 -7.94
C LYS A 100 -0.24 3.46 -6.78
N TRP A 101 -0.88 3.32 -5.61
CA TRP A 101 -0.24 2.76 -4.42
C TRP A 101 -0.25 1.25 -4.44
N VAL A 102 -1.35 0.65 -4.91
CA VAL A 102 -1.45 -0.80 -5.09
C VAL A 102 -0.40 -1.29 -6.09
N ALA A 103 -0.33 -0.67 -7.28
CA ALA A 103 0.68 -0.95 -8.30
C ALA A 103 2.10 -0.82 -7.75
N LYS A 104 2.39 0.30 -7.08
CA LYS A 104 3.71 0.53 -6.47
C LYS A 104 4.06 -0.57 -5.46
N PHE A 105 3.14 -0.95 -4.58
CA PHE A 105 3.42 -1.92 -3.52
C PHE A 105 3.50 -3.36 -4.03
N ILE A 106 2.73 -3.70 -5.07
CA ILE A 106 2.88 -4.95 -5.81
C ILE A 106 4.27 -5.01 -6.46
N GLY A 107 4.70 -3.95 -7.15
CA GLY A 107 6.03 -3.88 -7.75
C GLY A 107 7.17 -3.95 -6.72
N GLU A 108 7.01 -3.32 -5.55
CA GLU A 108 7.93 -3.44 -4.42
C GLU A 108 8.00 -4.87 -3.86
N MET A 109 6.92 -5.65 -3.97
CA MET A 109 6.87 -7.04 -3.50
C MET A 109 7.59 -8.00 -4.47
N GLY A 110 7.49 -7.76 -5.78
CA GLY A 110 8.17 -8.54 -6.81
C GLY A 110 7.53 -9.92 -7.06
N PRO A 111 8.32 -10.97 -7.35
CA PRO A 111 7.81 -12.30 -7.77
C PRO A 111 6.70 -12.94 -6.92
N PRO A 112 6.65 -12.77 -5.58
CA PRO A 112 5.54 -13.28 -4.78
C PRO A 112 4.16 -12.75 -5.19
N ALA A 113 4.09 -11.63 -5.91
CA ALA A 113 2.82 -11.05 -6.36
C ALA A 113 2.37 -11.51 -7.75
N VAL A 114 2.94 -12.57 -8.33
CA VAL A 114 2.62 -13.07 -9.68
C VAL A 114 1.13 -13.34 -9.91
N GLU A 115 0.42 -13.76 -8.86
CA GLU A 115 -1.02 -14.03 -8.92
C GLU A 115 -1.87 -12.77 -9.15
N THR A 116 -1.29 -11.57 -8.94
CA THR A 116 -1.99 -10.29 -9.18
C THR A 116 -2.00 -9.86 -10.64
N ILE A 117 -1.18 -10.46 -11.51
CA ILE A 117 -1.02 -10.08 -12.93
C ILE A 117 -2.35 -10.03 -13.70
N PRO A 118 -3.26 -11.03 -13.61
CA PRO A 118 -4.53 -10.99 -14.34
C PRO A 118 -5.38 -9.77 -13.98
N PHE A 119 -5.41 -9.39 -12.69
CA PHE A 119 -6.17 -8.25 -12.21
C PHE A 119 -5.56 -6.92 -12.65
N MET A 120 -4.22 -6.85 -12.75
CA MET A 120 -3.53 -5.69 -13.30
C MET A 120 -3.80 -5.52 -14.79
N HIS A 121 -3.86 -6.61 -15.57
CA HIS A 121 -4.26 -6.54 -16.98
C HIS A 121 -5.72 -6.11 -17.15
N GLU A 122 -6.63 -6.69 -16.36
CA GLU A 122 -8.05 -6.28 -16.38
C GLU A 122 -8.20 -4.78 -16.09
N ALA A 123 -7.48 -4.26 -15.09
CA ALA A 123 -7.45 -2.84 -14.78
C ALA A 123 -6.91 -1.97 -15.93
N LEU A 124 -5.86 -2.42 -16.65
CA LEU A 124 -5.32 -1.70 -17.81
C LEU A 124 -6.29 -1.67 -18.99
N ASP A 125 -7.09 -2.72 -19.17
CA ASP A 125 -8.04 -2.87 -20.27
C ASP A 125 -9.33 -2.06 -20.07
N LEU A 126 -9.57 -1.52 -18.87
CA LEU A 126 -10.73 -0.68 -18.61
C LEU A 126 -10.66 0.63 -19.41
N ASP A 127 -11.79 0.98 -20.03
CA ASP A 127 -12.03 2.26 -20.71
C ASP A 127 -12.40 3.39 -19.71
N LEU A 128 -12.07 3.19 -18.43
CA LEU A 128 -12.23 4.15 -17.36
C LEU A 128 -10.89 4.76 -16.97
N ARG A 129 -10.95 5.92 -16.31
CA ARG A 129 -9.76 6.51 -15.68
C ARG A 129 -9.43 5.75 -14.39
N LEU A 130 -8.16 5.40 -14.23
CA LEU A 130 -7.59 4.76 -13.04
C LEU A 130 -7.27 5.76 -11.92
N ASN A 131 -7.52 7.06 -12.14
CA ASN A 131 -7.52 8.06 -11.07
C ASN A 131 -8.89 8.71 -10.85
N SER A 132 -9.16 9.05 -9.59
CA SER A 132 -10.35 9.79 -9.15
C SER A 132 -10.22 11.32 -9.30
N PHE A 133 -9.09 11.82 -9.80
CA PHE A 133 -8.81 13.26 -9.79
C PHE A 133 -9.33 13.94 -11.06
N GLY A 134 -10.51 14.56 -10.97
CA GLY A 134 -11.14 15.29 -12.10
C GLY A 134 -10.50 16.63 -12.49
N GLY A 135 -9.30 16.96 -12.01
CA GLY A 135 -8.64 18.23 -12.32
C GLY A 135 -7.99 18.27 -13.71
N TRP A 136 -7.39 19.41 -14.08
CA TRP A 136 -6.78 19.62 -15.41
C TRP A 136 -5.63 18.66 -15.76
N ARG A 137 -5.07 17.95 -14.77
CA ARG A 137 -4.04 16.91 -14.97
C ARG A 137 -4.60 15.48 -15.02
N SER A 138 -5.92 15.29 -15.04
CA SER A 138 -6.53 13.96 -14.97
C SER A 138 -6.02 12.98 -16.01
N ILE A 139 -5.76 13.44 -17.25
CA ILE A 139 -5.20 12.61 -18.33
C ILE A 139 -3.74 12.20 -18.03
N ASP A 140 -2.91 13.14 -17.62
CA ASP A 140 -1.51 12.91 -17.28
C ASP A 140 -1.36 12.02 -16.03
N SER A 141 -2.23 12.22 -15.03
CA SER A 141 -2.33 11.35 -13.86
C SER A 141 -2.77 9.93 -14.23
N ASP A 142 -3.72 9.78 -15.16
CA ASP A 142 -4.21 8.47 -15.59
C ASP A 142 -3.11 7.69 -16.29
N GLN A 143 -2.40 8.36 -17.21
CA GLN A 143 -1.27 7.78 -17.91
C GLN A 143 -0.17 7.35 -16.95
N ARG A 144 0.13 8.14 -15.90
CA ARG A 144 1.10 7.74 -14.87
C ARG A 144 0.66 6.51 -14.10
N ASP A 145 -0.61 6.43 -13.71
CA ASP A 145 -1.13 5.29 -12.95
C ASP A 145 -1.13 4.02 -13.82
N ARG A 146 -1.43 4.13 -15.11
CA ARG A 146 -1.28 3.04 -16.10
C ARG A 146 0.18 2.60 -16.25
N CYS A 147 1.13 3.54 -16.33
CA CYS A 147 2.56 3.21 -16.38
C CYS A 147 3.02 2.49 -15.11
N LEU A 148 2.61 2.94 -13.92
CA LEU A 148 2.95 2.27 -12.66
C LEU A 148 2.45 0.83 -12.63
N LEU A 149 1.28 0.57 -13.17
CA LEU A 149 0.69 -0.76 -13.22
C LEU A 149 1.44 -1.67 -14.22
N ALA A 150 1.85 -1.13 -15.37
CA ALA A 150 2.70 -1.84 -16.32
C ALA A 150 4.09 -2.15 -15.73
N ASP A 151 4.75 -1.18 -15.10
CA ASP A 151 6.03 -1.36 -14.42
C ASP A 151 5.93 -2.43 -13.31
N ALA A 152 4.80 -2.47 -12.59
CA ALA A 152 4.54 -3.48 -11.59
C ALA A 152 4.43 -4.89 -12.19
N ILE A 153 3.78 -5.06 -13.34
CA ILE A 153 3.73 -6.35 -14.05
C ILE A 153 5.16 -6.79 -14.38
N GLU A 154 5.99 -5.91 -14.94
CA GLU A 154 7.39 -6.23 -15.26
C GLU A 154 8.18 -6.66 -14.00
N ALA A 155 8.08 -5.89 -12.92
CA ALA A 155 8.77 -6.15 -11.65
C ALA A 155 8.38 -7.48 -11.00
N VAL A 156 7.15 -7.94 -11.23
CA VAL A 156 6.65 -9.22 -10.70
C VAL A 156 7.08 -10.41 -11.57
N THR A 157 7.35 -10.19 -12.85
CA THR A 157 7.79 -11.24 -13.79
C THR A 157 9.30 -11.47 -13.84
N THR A 158 10.09 -10.59 -13.24
CA THR A 158 11.57 -10.61 -13.28
C THR A 158 12.16 -11.22 -12.02
#